data_AF-A0A654FI66-F1
#
_entry.id   AF-A0A654FI66-F1
#
_cell.length_a   1.000
_cell.length_b   1.000
_cell.length_c   1.000
_cell.angle_alpha   90.00
_cell.angle_beta   90.00
_cell.angle_gamma   90.00
#
_symmetry.space_group_name_H-M   'P 1'
#
loop_
_entity.id
_entity.type
_entity.pdbx_description
1 polymer ?
#
loop_
_entity_poly.entity_id
_entity_poly.type
_entity_poly.pdbx_seq_one_letter_code
_entity_poly.pdbx_strand_id
1 'polypeptide(L)'
;MAFSMHFIGHAECVKFVKKFNLPLLVTGGGGYTKENVARCWTVETGILLDTELPNEIPENDYIKYFAPDFSLKIPGGHIENLNTKSYISSIKVQILENLRYIQHAPSVQMQEVPPDFYIPDFDEDEQNPDVRVDQRSRDKQIQRDDEYFDGDNDNDAS
;
A
#
# COMPACT_ATOMS: atom_id res chain seq x y z
N MET A 1 15.58 7.92 -21.30
CA MET A 1 14.16 7.72 -21.61
C MET A 1 13.38 8.60 -20.65
N ALA A 2 12.54 9.51 -21.15
CA ALA A 2 11.81 10.49 -20.32
C ALA A 2 10.33 10.47 -20.71
N PHE A 3 9.45 10.58 -19.72
CA PHE A 3 8.00 10.64 -19.91
C PHE A 3 7.49 12.04 -19.62
N SER A 4 6.40 12.44 -20.31
CA SER A 4 5.69 13.70 -20.06
C SER A 4 4.29 13.39 -19.53
N MET A 5 4.20 13.05 -18.25
CA MET A 5 2.95 12.64 -17.61
C MET A 5 2.65 13.54 -16.43
N HIS A 6 1.42 14.05 -16.37
CA HIS A 6 0.89 14.79 -15.22
C HIS A 6 0.47 13.82 -14.12
N PHE A 7 0.49 14.28 -12.86
CA PHE A 7 0.05 13.50 -11.70
C PHE A 7 -1.37 12.96 -11.86
N ILE A 8 -2.27 13.77 -12.44
CA ILE A 8 -3.64 13.35 -12.76
C ILE A 8 -3.65 12.21 -13.78
N GLY A 9 -2.82 12.29 -14.82
CA GLY A 9 -2.71 11.24 -15.83
C GLY A 9 -2.16 9.93 -15.25
N HIS A 10 -1.22 10.01 -14.32
CA HIS A 10 -0.73 8.84 -13.59
C HIS A 10 -1.80 8.23 -12.68
N ALA A 11 -2.51 9.07 -11.93
CA ALA A 11 -3.51 8.65 -10.96
C ALA A 11 -4.76 8.04 -11.63
N GLU A 12 -5.03 8.32 -12.91
CA GLU A 12 -6.06 7.61 -13.69
C GLU A 12 -5.77 6.11 -13.82
N CYS A 13 -4.51 5.66 -13.80
CA CYS A 13 -4.18 4.23 -13.74
C CYS A 13 -4.66 3.60 -12.43
N VAL A 14 -4.41 4.26 -11.30
CA VAL A 14 -4.89 3.82 -9.98
C VAL A 14 -6.42 3.78 -9.95
N LYS A 15 -7.06 4.84 -10.47
CA LYS A 15 -8.52 4.91 -10.59
C LYS A 15 -9.09 3.79 -11.46
N PHE A 16 -8.42 3.45 -12.55
CA PHE A 16 -8.83 2.35 -13.43
C PHE A 16 -8.76 1.00 -12.71
N VAL A 17 -7.65 0.70 -12.03
CA VAL A 17 -7.47 -0.56 -11.29
C VAL A 17 -8.43 -0.65 -10.09
N LYS A 18 -8.65 0.45 -9.37
CA LYS A 18 -9.60 0.51 -8.25
C LYS A 18 -11.02 0.10 -8.65
N LYS A 19 -11.47 0.44 -9.86
CA LYS A 19 -12.83 0.11 -10.35
C LYS A 19 -13.12 -1.38 -10.48
N PHE A 20 -12.11 -2.25 -10.49
CA PHE A 20 -12.33 -3.70 -10.51
C PHE A 20 -12.85 -4.25 -9.18
N ASN A 21 -12.85 -3.45 -8.11
CA ASN A 21 -13.38 -3.81 -6.78
C ASN A 21 -12.80 -5.12 -6.23
N LEU A 22 -11.51 -5.35 -6.47
CA LEU A 22 -10.73 -6.42 -5.88
C LEU A 22 -9.88 -5.87 -4.72
N PRO A 23 -9.48 -6.70 -3.74
CA PRO A 23 -8.48 -6.31 -2.75
C PRO A 23 -7.24 -5.75 -3.45
N LEU A 24 -6.94 -4.46 -3.19
CA LEU A 24 -5.93 -3.71 -3.91
C LEU A 24 -4.80 -3.30 -2.95
N LEU A 25 -3.59 -3.76 -3.25
CA LEU A 25 -2.37 -3.26 -2.62
C LEU A 25 -1.73 -2.21 -3.54
N VAL A 26 -1.57 -0.99 -3.06
CA VAL A 26 -0.87 0.09 -3.78
C VAL A 26 0.47 0.33 -3.11
N THR A 27 1.54 0.25 -3.89
CA THR A 27 2.91 0.48 -3.43
C THR A 27 3.53 1.64 -4.19
N GLY A 28 4.48 2.33 -3.55
CA GLY A 28 5.32 3.30 -4.23
C GLY A 28 6.33 2.65 -5.19
N GLY A 29 7.35 3.41 -5.55
CA GLY A 29 8.40 2.97 -6.45
C GLY A 29 9.43 4.08 -6.66
N GLY A 30 10.11 4.05 -7.80
CA GLY A 30 11.07 5.09 -8.18
C GLY A 30 10.42 6.46 -8.38
N GLY A 31 11.23 7.50 -8.27
CA GLY A 31 10.81 8.89 -8.44
C GLY A 31 11.90 9.82 -7.96
N TYR A 32 12.49 10.57 -8.88
CA TYR A 32 13.77 11.24 -8.63
C TYR A 32 13.63 12.75 -8.44
N THR A 33 12.44 13.29 -8.64
CA THR A 33 12.05 14.65 -8.25
C THR A 33 11.10 14.53 -7.07
N LYS A 34 11.66 14.55 -5.86
CA LYS A 34 10.98 14.29 -4.58
C LYS A 34 9.69 15.09 -4.38
N GLU A 35 9.65 16.34 -4.85
CA GLU A 35 8.47 17.20 -4.75
C GLU A 35 7.33 16.68 -5.63
N ASN A 36 7.67 16.16 -6.81
CA ASN A 36 6.72 15.55 -7.73
C ASN A 36 6.27 14.18 -7.24
N VAL A 37 7.13 13.43 -6.57
CA VAL A 37 6.76 12.17 -5.90
C VAL A 37 5.73 12.43 -4.81
N ALA A 38 5.98 13.41 -3.95
CA ALA A 38 5.04 13.80 -2.90
C ALA A 38 3.68 14.22 -3.47
N ARG A 39 3.65 15.06 -4.52
CA ARG A 39 2.41 15.43 -5.22
C ARG A 39 1.68 14.21 -5.80
N CYS A 40 2.42 13.34 -6.48
CA CYS A 40 1.86 12.16 -7.14
C CYS A 40 1.16 11.25 -6.14
N TRP A 41 1.87 10.83 -5.08
CA TRP A 41 1.31 9.91 -4.09
C TRP A 41 0.19 10.55 -3.28
N THR A 42 0.26 11.85 -3.01
CA THR A 42 -0.85 12.59 -2.37
C THR A 42 -2.11 12.56 -3.23
N VAL A 43 -1.99 12.84 -4.53
CA VAL A 43 -3.12 12.78 -5.48
C VAL A 43 -3.69 11.36 -5.59
N GLU A 44 -2.83 10.35 -5.69
CA GLU A 44 -3.24 8.95 -5.75
C GLU A 44 -3.96 8.49 -4.48
N THR A 45 -3.50 8.94 -3.32
CA THR A 45 -4.16 8.67 -2.04
C THR A 45 -5.56 9.30 -2.01
N GLY A 46 -5.72 10.52 -2.53
CA GLY A 46 -7.04 11.14 -2.70
C GLY A 46 -7.99 10.28 -3.54
N ILE A 47 -7.51 9.71 -4.65
CA ILE A 47 -8.30 8.78 -5.48
C ILE A 47 -8.63 7.50 -4.73
N LEU A 48 -7.68 6.93 -3.99
CA LEU A 48 -7.92 5.72 -3.19
C LEU A 48 -8.98 5.95 -2.11
N LEU A 49 -9.06 7.16 -1.56
CA LEU A 49 -10.06 7.57 -0.57
C LEU A 49 -11.35 8.14 -1.19
N ASP A 50 -11.50 8.13 -2.53
CA ASP A 50 -12.62 8.77 -3.24
C ASP A 50 -12.84 10.24 -2.83
N THR A 51 -11.75 10.96 -2.53
CA THR A 51 -11.77 12.33 -2.03
C THR A 51 -11.10 13.27 -3.03
N GLU A 52 -11.81 14.35 -3.40
CA GLU A 52 -11.22 15.41 -4.20
C GLU A 52 -10.35 16.32 -3.33
N LEU A 53 -9.08 16.44 -3.68
CA LEU A 53 -8.12 17.26 -2.94
C LEU A 53 -8.09 18.69 -3.51
N PRO A 54 -7.98 19.72 -2.63
CA PRO A 54 -7.75 21.08 -3.08
C PRO A 54 -6.40 21.17 -3.81
N ASN A 55 -6.29 22.09 -4.77
CA ASN A 55 -5.04 22.26 -5.51
C ASN A 55 -3.93 22.94 -4.67
N GLU A 56 -4.30 23.70 -3.66
CA GLU A 56 -3.38 24.37 -2.74
C GLU A 56 -2.82 23.35 -1.75
N ILE A 57 -1.50 23.34 -1.60
CA ILE A 57 -0.84 22.46 -0.63
C ILE A 57 -0.94 23.11 0.75
N PRO A 58 -1.48 22.41 1.76
CA PRO A 58 -1.57 22.94 3.11
C PRO A 58 -0.18 23.18 3.71
N GLU A 59 -0.09 24.10 4.66
CA GLU A 59 1.15 24.37 5.39
C GLU A 59 1.70 23.10 6.04
N ASN A 60 3.01 22.87 5.87
CA ASN A 60 3.72 21.70 6.40
C ASN A 60 5.23 21.99 6.48
N ASP A 61 5.97 21.16 7.21
CA ASP A 61 7.41 21.31 7.44
C ASP A 61 8.24 21.39 6.15
N TYR A 62 7.71 20.83 5.06
CA TYR A 62 8.36 20.73 3.75
C TYR A 62 7.79 21.71 2.71
N ILE A 63 6.94 22.67 3.11
CA ILE A 63 6.20 23.54 2.17
C ILE A 63 7.13 24.30 1.20
N LYS A 64 8.34 24.64 1.66
CA LYS A 64 9.37 25.33 0.87
C LYS A 64 9.80 24.56 -0.39
N TYR A 65 9.69 23.24 -0.38
CA TYR A 65 9.99 22.42 -1.55
C TYR A 65 8.98 22.62 -2.69
N PHE A 66 7.76 23.07 -2.38
CA PHE A 66 6.70 23.23 -3.38
C PHE A 66 6.62 24.63 -3.98
N ALA A 67 7.54 25.53 -3.62
CA ALA A 67 7.65 26.86 -4.21
C ALA A 67 7.92 26.80 -5.73
N PRO A 68 7.53 27.83 -6.51
CA PRO A 68 6.84 29.05 -6.08
C PRO A 68 5.31 28.90 -6.00
N ASP A 69 4.75 27.85 -6.60
CA ASP A 69 3.30 27.74 -6.83
C ASP A 69 2.54 27.15 -5.63
N PHE A 70 3.23 26.43 -4.74
CA PHE A 70 2.65 25.75 -3.56
C PHE A 70 1.40 24.92 -3.89
N SER A 71 1.39 24.30 -5.08
CA SER A 71 0.23 23.61 -5.63
C SER A 71 0.50 22.15 -5.98
N LEU A 72 -0.56 21.33 -5.92
CA LEU A 72 -0.53 19.92 -6.31
C LEU A 72 -0.42 19.75 -7.83
N LYS A 73 -1.08 20.59 -8.63
CA LYS A 73 -1.02 20.56 -10.09
C LYS A 73 0.02 21.53 -10.60
N ILE A 74 1.05 21.00 -11.25
CA ILE A 74 2.07 21.80 -11.94
C ILE A 74 1.77 21.93 -13.44
N PRO A 75 2.10 23.07 -14.07
CA PRO A 75 2.05 23.18 -15.52
C PRO A 75 2.96 22.12 -16.14
N GLY A 76 2.48 21.47 -17.20
CA GLY A 76 3.25 20.44 -17.90
C GLY A 76 4.43 21.05 -18.64
N GLY A 77 5.55 20.34 -18.66
CA GLY A 77 6.62 20.61 -19.62
C GLY A 77 6.22 20.16 -21.03
N HIS A 78 6.75 20.82 -22.06
CA HIS A 78 6.61 20.36 -23.43
C HIS A 78 7.76 19.42 -23.78
N ILE A 79 7.54 18.11 -23.64
CA ILE A 79 8.42 17.10 -24.21
C ILE A 79 7.70 16.54 -25.44
N GLU A 80 8.40 16.48 -26.57
CA GLU A 80 7.84 15.90 -27.78
C GLU A 80 7.47 14.43 -27.57
N ASN A 81 6.24 14.08 -27.91
CA ASN A 81 5.78 12.69 -27.83
C ASN A 81 6.21 11.92 -29.09
N LEU A 82 7.29 11.15 -28.97
CA LEU A 82 7.80 10.28 -30.04
C LEU A 82 6.98 8.98 -30.22
N ASN A 83 5.96 8.76 -29.39
CA ASN A 83 5.08 7.60 -29.50
C ASN A 83 3.97 7.87 -30.52
N THR A 84 4.21 7.50 -31.78
CA THR A 84 3.19 7.62 -32.82
C THR A 84 1.99 6.72 -32.55
N LYS A 85 0.81 7.10 -33.04
CA LYS A 85 -0.42 6.28 -32.89
C LYS A 85 -0.27 4.89 -33.49
N SER A 86 0.41 4.78 -34.64
CA SER A 86 0.68 3.51 -35.30
C SER A 86 1.55 2.59 -34.44
N TYR A 87 2.63 3.15 -33.86
CA TYR A 87 3.53 2.42 -32.97
C TYR A 87 2.83 1.87 -31.72
N ILE A 88 2.01 2.69 -31.05
CA ILE A 88 1.24 2.23 -29.89
C ILE A 88 0.20 1.17 -30.28
N SER A 89 -0.43 1.33 -31.45
CA SER A 89 -1.45 0.39 -31.92
C SER A 89 -0.85 -0.98 -32.26
N SER A 90 0.32 -1.02 -32.89
CA SER A 90 0.99 -2.29 -33.20
C SER A 90 1.40 -3.05 -31.95
N ILE A 91 1.97 -2.35 -30.94
CA ILE A 91 2.31 -2.96 -29.64
C ILE A 91 1.05 -3.45 -28.93
N LYS A 92 -0.03 -2.67 -28.91
CA LYS A 92 -1.30 -3.06 -28.28
C LYS A 92 -1.85 -4.35 -28.88
N VAL A 93 -1.85 -4.48 -30.20
CA VAL A 93 -2.30 -5.71 -30.89
C VAL A 93 -1.43 -6.89 -30.47
N GLN A 94 -0.11 -6.73 -30.46
CA GLN A 94 0.80 -7.80 -30.06
C GLN A 94 0.57 -8.26 -28.62
N ILE A 95 0.40 -7.34 -27.68
CA ILE A 95 0.10 -7.66 -26.27
C ILE A 95 -1.23 -8.42 -26.15
N LEU A 96 -2.28 -7.97 -26.87
CA LEU A 96 -3.58 -8.64 -26.83
C LEU A 96 -3.54 -10.05 -27.41
N GLU A 97 -2.78 -10.30 -28.48
CA GLU A 97 -2.57 -11.66 -29.00
C GLU A 97 -1.82 -12.53 -27.98
N ASN A 98 -0.81 -12.00 -27.30
CA ASN A 98 -0.11 -12.74 -26.25
C ASN A 98 -1.04 -13.12 -25.09
N LEU A 99 -1.92 -12.20 -24.67
CA LEU A 99 -2.89 -12.45 -23.58
C LEU A 99 -3.92 -13.53 -23.94
N ARG A 100 -4.25 -13.73 -25.23
CA ARG A 100 -5.17 -14.81 -25.66
C ARG A 100 -4.66 -16.22 -25.36
N TYR A 101 -3.34 -16.40 -25.27
CA TYR A 101 -2.74 -17.70 -24.97
C TYR A 101 -2.81 -18.07 -23.48
N ILE A 102 -3.15 -17.11 -22.61
CA ILE A 102 -3.37 -17.39 -21.19
C ILE A 102 -4.70 -18.14 -21.08
N GLN A 103 -4.65 -19.42 -20.68
CA GLN A 103 -5.86 -20.17 -20.37
C GLN A 103 -6.61 -19.46 -19.25
N HIS A 104 -7.92 -19.26 -19.43
CA HIS A 104 -8.77 -18.68 -18.39
C HIS A 104 -8.70 -19.59 -17.17
N ALA A 105 -8.08 -19.12 -16.08
CA ALA A 105 -8.21 -19.77 -14.78
C ALA A 105 -9.55 -19.31 -14.19
N PRO A 106 -10.59 -20.16 -14.12
CA PRO A 106 -11.80 -19.81 -13.38
C PRO A 106 -11.39 -19.51 -11.94
N SER A 107 -11.99 -18.46 -11.38
CA SER A 107 -11.72 -17.89 -10.06
C SER A 107 -11.31 -18.95 -9.02
N VAL A 108 -10.02 -19.07 -8.75
CA VAL A 108 -9.52 -19.86 -7.62
C VAL A 108 -9.88 -19.04 -6.39
N GLN A 109 -10.89 -19.50 -5.65
CA GLN A 109 -11.25 -18.90 -4.37
C GLN A 109 -10.02 -18.97 -3.46
N MET A 110 -9.60 -17.82 -2.91
CA MET A 110 -8.54 -17.78 -1.91
C MET A 110 -9.00 -18.64 -0.73
N GLN A 111 -8.30 -19.75 -0.50
CA GLN A 111 -8.54 -20.63 0.63
C GLN A 111 -7.46 -20.33 1.67
N GLU A 112 -7.85 -20.18 2.94
CA GLU A 112 -6.86 -20.12 4.02
C GLU A 112 -6.01 -21.38 3.97
N VAL A 113 -4.69 -21.17 4.00
CA VAL A 113 -3.73 -22.27 4.06
C VAL A 113 -3.93 -22.93 5.42
N PRO A 114 -4.21 -24.25 5.49
CA PRO A 114 -4.25 -24.95 6.76
C PRO A 114 -2.91 -24.77 7.47
N PRO A 115 -2.88 -24.50 8.78
CA PRO A 115 -1.63 -24.33 9.51
C PRO A 115 -0.75 -25.57 9.33
N ASP A 116 0.55 -25.35 9.08
CA ASP A 116 1.53 -26.41 8.78
C ASP A 116 1.64 -27.48 9.89
N PHE A 117 1.17 -27.17 11.10
CA PHE A 117 1.15 -28.08 12.24
C PHE A 117 -0.15 -27.94 13.04
N TYR A 118 -0.71 -29.07 13.46
CA TYR A 118 -1.77 -29.10 14.46
C TYR A 118 -1.17 -28.66 15.80
N ILE A 119 -1.50 -27.46 16.25
CA ILE A 119 -1.18 -26.99 17.60
C ILE A 119 -2.38 -27.40 18.46
N PRO A 120 -2.24 -28.35 19.39
CA PRO A 120 -3.31 -28.65 20.33
C PRO A 120 -3.68 -27.38 21.08
N ASP A 121 -4.98 -27.11 21.23
CA ASP A 121 -5.45 -26.10 22.17
C ASP A 121 -4.99 -26.55 23.56
N PHE A 122 -4.03 -25.82 24.13
CA PHE A 122 -3.63 -26.01 25.51
C PHE A 122 -4.65 -25.27 26.36
N ASP A 123 -5.48 -26.00 27.10
CA ASP A 123 -6.37 -25.40 28.10
C ASP A 123 -5.50 -24.70 29.15
N GLU A 124 -5.54 -23.36 29.14
CA GLU A 124 -4.81 -22.53 30.11
C GLU A 124 -5.29 -22.79 31.54
N ASP A 125 -6.53 -23.25 31.71
CA ASP A 125 -7.17 -23.56 32.99
C ASP A 125 -6.62 -24.82 33.68
N GLU A 126 -5.85 -25.68 32.99
CA GLU A 126 -5.20 -26.87 33.58
C GLU A 126 -3.75 -26.64 34.02
N GLN A 127 -3.20 -25.42 33.85
CA GLN A 127 -1.82 -25.14 34.23
C GLN A 127 -1.68 -24.98 35.75
N ASN A 128 -0.82 -25.82 36.34
CA ASN A 128 -0.47 -25.71 37.76
C ASN A 128 0.38 -24.43 37.98
N PRO A 129 -0.04 -23.48 38.84
CA PRO A 129 0.64 -22.19 39.03
C PRO A 129 2.08 -22.31 39.55
N ASP A 130 2.44 -23.45 40.15
CA ASP A 130 3.81 -23.72 40.64
C ASP A 130 4.75 -24.27 39.55
N VAL A 131 4.24 -24.52 38.34
CA VAL A 131 5.03 -25.06 37.23
C VAL A 131 5.43 -23.93 36.30
N ARG A 132 6.73 -23.87 35.97
CA ARG A 132 7.28 -22.88 35.05
C ARG A 132 6.61 -22.99 33.69
N VAL A 133 5.91 -21.93 33.30
CA VAL A 133 5.26 -21.79 31.98
C VAL A 133 6.28 -22.02 30.86
N ASP A 134 5.93 -22.89 29.91
CA ASP A 134 6.77 -23.20 28.76
C ASP A 134 7.02 -21.96 27.90
N GLN A 135 8.19 -21.90 27.26
CA GLN A 135 8.62 -20.74 26.47
C GLN A 135 7.64 -20.42 25.34
N ARG A 136 6.96 -21.44 24.78
CA ARG A 136 5.95 -21.26 23.72
C ARG A 136 4.66 -20.59 24.20
N SER A 137 4.26 -20.78 25.45
CA SER A 137 3.05 -20.15 25.99
C SER A 137 3.29 -18.66 26.29
N ARG A 138 4.53 -18.30 26.65
CA ARG A 138 4.95 -16.89 26.79
C ARG A 138 4.95 -16.16 25.45
N ASP A 139 5.45 -16.81 24.40
CA ASP A 139 5.53 -16.20 23.06
C ASP A 139 4.15 -15.96 22.41
N LYS A 140 3.09 -16.66 22.88
CA LYS A 140 1.70 -16.41 22.45
C LYS A 140 1.03 -15.23 23.15
N GLN A 141 1.54 -14.79 24.31
CA GLN A 141 1.00 -13.62 24.99
C GLN A 141 1.48 -12.35 24.28
N ILE A 142 0.61 -11.78 23.45
CA ILE A 142 0.81 -10.47 22.84
C ILE A 142 0.49 -9.43 23.91
N GLN A 143 1.52 -8.88 24.55
CA GLN A 143 1.34 -7.67 25.36
C GLN A 143 1.04 -6.50 24.42
N ARG A 144 -0.03 -5.77 24.69
CA ARG A 144 -0.40 -4.60 23.91
C ARG A 144 0.46 -3.43 24.38
N ASP A 145 1.05 -2.70 23.43
CA ASP A 145 1.97 -1.57 23.71
C ASP A 145 1.34 -0.43 24.55
N ASP A 146 0.02 -0.44 24.78
CA ASP A 146 -0.74 0.56 25.56
C ASP A 146 -1.01 0.17 27.03
N GLU A 147 -0.58 -1.00 27.49
CA GLU A 147 -0.72 -1.42 28.90
C GLU A 147 0.45 -0.92 29.77
N TYR A 148 0.16 0.03 30.66
CA TYR A 148 1.12 0.66 31.59
C TYR A 148 1.22 -0.05 32.97
N PHE A 149 0.62 -1.23 33.12
CA PHE A 149 0.65 -1.98 34.37
C PHE A 149 1.57 -3.20 34.20
N ASP A 150 2.78 -3.13 34.75
CA ASP A 150 3.63 -4.31 34.89
C ASP A 150 3.00 -5.21 35.95
N GLY A 151 2.27 -6.25 35.53
CA GLY A 151 1.59 -7.17 36.45
C GLY A 151 2.52 -7.79 37.51
N ASP A 152 1.94 -8.26 38.62
CA ASP A 152 2.44 -9.10 39.73
C ASP A 152 3.86 -8.91 40.29
N ASN A 153 4.64 -7.93 39.82
CA ASN A 153 5.97 -7.63 40.35
C ASN A 153 5.98 -6.47 41.36
N ASP A 154 4.82 -5.90 41.67
CA ASP A 154 4.64 -4.98 42.79
C ASP A 154 4.41 -5.78 44.09
N ASN A 155 5.46 -6.44 44.57
CA ASN A 155 5.51 -6.80 45.97
C ASN A 155 5.75 -5.51 46.76
N ASP A 156 4.68 -5.01 47.39
CA ASP A 156 4.72 -4.07 48.51
C ASP A 156 5.85 -4.44 49.48
N ALA A 157 6.93 -3.66 49.45
CA ALA A 157 7.96 -3.66 50.48
C ALA A 157 7.99 -2.27 51.12
N SER A 158 7.14 -2.13 52.15
CA SER A 158 7.26 -1.28 53.36
C SER A 158 8.10 0.01 53.28
#